data_AF-A0A817B4Y6-F1
#
_entry.id   AF-A0A817B4Y6-F1
#
_cell.length_a   1.000
_cell.length_b   1.000
_cell.length_c   1.000
_cell.angle_alpha   90.00
_cell.angle_beta   90.00
_cell.angle_gamma   90.00
#
_symmetry.space_group_name_H-M   'P 1'
#
loop_
_entity.id
_entity.type
_entity.pdbx_description
1 polymer ?
#
loop_
_entity_poly.entity_id
_entity_poly.type
_entity_poly.pdbx_seq_one_letter_code
_entity_poly.pdbx_strand_id
1 'polypeptide(L)'
;MRKKKLVRLEMVRRSLRMRADIRIMKHLVTWPTSKQEGMRGLYPYRHGSSLEIGRFSFFFGRFISQYEDHKLSGVGANNLLSLNPPADTRNESGSVDDVNARDVAVGCSIAKLFALLKFWIYLLIINKKKKSILTALSLISPSVISKLSTTSVPTMAINVASRRLSSGTALRRAMRSYSTFREERDTFGPIQNFEIGGERERMPEPIVRAFGVLKKCAAKVNMEYGLDPTIGKAIMQAAQEVIANRAAEILGGDKCVHPNDHVNRSQSSNDTFPTVMHIAAATEINSRLIPSLKTLHSTLHSKSFQFKDIVKIGRTHTQDATPLTLGQEFGGYATQVKYGLNRVTCTLPRLYQLAQGGTAVGTGLNTKKGFDVKIAAAVAEETNLPFVTAENKFEALAAHDACVETSGSLNTIATSLMKIANDIRFLGSGPRCGLGELVLPENEPGSSIMPGKVNPTQCEALTMVCAQVMGNHVAVTVGGSNGHFELNVFKPVIASALLHSIRLVADASASFEKNCVRGIEANRERISKLLHESLMLVTSLNPKIGYDNAAAVAKKAHKEGSTLKEAALKLGVLTAEEFDTLVVPEKMIGPSD
;
A
#
# COMPACT_ATOMS: atom_id res chain seq x y z
N MET A 1 -52.40 8.79 -20.14
CA MET A 1 -52.58 8.56 -18.68
C MET A 1 -51.92 7.29 -18.10
N ARG A 2 -51.36 6.34 -18.87
CA ARG A 2 -50.78 5.09 -18.30
C ARG A 2 -49.32 5.17 -17.81
N LYS A 3 -48.49 6.15 -18.23
CA LYS A 3 -47.08 6.26 -17.76
C LYS A 3 -46.90 6.91 -16.36
N LYS A 4 -47.83 7.77 -15.90
CA LYS A 4 -47.77 8.37 -14.55
C LYS A 4 -48.18 7.41 -13.41
N LYS A 5 -48.90 6.32 -13.72
CA LYS A 5 -49.33 5.32 -12.73
C LYS A 5 -48.21 4.35 -12.34
N LEU A 6 -47.28 4.04 -13.24
CA LEU A 6 -46.17 3.10 -12.98
C LEU A 6 -45.13 3.68 -12.00
N VAL A 7 -44.79 4.98 -12.13
CA VAL A 7 -43.81 5.64 -11.25
C VAL A 7 -44.34 5.78 -9.81
N ARG A 8 -45.67 5.93 -9.65
CA ARG A 8 -46.31 6.01 -8.33
C ARG A 8 -46.35 4.65 -7.62
N LEU A 9 -46.48 3.55 -8.36
CA LEU A 9 -46.44 2.18 -7.83
C LEU A 9 -45.04 1.77 -7.35
N GLU A 10 -43.98 2.22 -8.05
CA GLU A 10 -42.58 1.91 -7.68
C GLU A 10 -42.14 2.68 -6.41
N MET A 11 -42.59 3.93 -6.23
CA MET A 11 -42.35 4.70 -5.00
C MET A 11 -43.11 4.12 -3.79
N VAL A 12 -44.33 3.62 -3.98
CA VAL A 12 -45.10 2.98 -2.91
C VAL A 12 -44.44 1.65 -2.50
N ARG A 13 -43.93 0.85 -3.44
CA ARG A 13 -43.13 -0.37 -3.16
C ARG A 13 -41.85 -0.08 -2.36
N ARG A 14 -41.11 0.98 -2.68
CA ARG A 14 -39.92 1.39 -1.91
C ARG A 14 -40.27 1.87 -0.50
N SER A 15 -41.40 2.58 -0.33
CA SER A 15 -41.84 3.04 0.99
C SER A 15 -42.34 1.91 1.90
N LEU A 16 -42.88 0.82 1.34
CA LEU A 16 -43.35 -0.35 2.08
C LEU A 16 -42.21 -1.26 2.53
N ARG A 17 -41.10 -1.37 1.77
CA ARG A 17 -39.88 -2.07 2.24
C ARG A 17 -39.24 -1.36 3.44
N MET A 18 -39.14 -0.03 3.41
CA MET A 18 -38.60 0.75 4.54
C MET A 18 -39.44 0.67 5.83
N ARG A 19 -40.75 0.40 5.72
CA ARG A 19 -41.63 0.22 6.89
C ARG A 19 -41.61 -1.20 7.45
N ALA A 20 -41.18 -2.20 6.68
CA ALA A 20 -40.98 -3.57 7.16
C ALA A 20 -39.73 -3.67 8.05
N ASP A 21 -38.65 -2.96 7.72
CA ASP A 21 -37.41 -2.96 8.50
C ASP A 21 -37.54 -2.23 9.85
N ILE A 22 -38.45 -1.26 9.96
CA ILE A 22 -38.73 -0.54 11.22
C ILE A 22 -39.63 -1.37 12.18
N ARG A 23 -40.36 -2.38 11.67
CA ARG A 23 -41.21 -3.25 12.50
C ARG A 23 -40.46 -4.42 13.11
N ILE A 24 -39.33 -4.83 12.54
CA ILE A 24 -38.46 -5.88 13.10
C ILE A 24 -37.62 -5.35 14.27
N MET A 25 -37.27 -4.06 14.29
CA MET A 25 -36.56 -3.44 15.43
C MET A 25 -37.45 -3.10 16.65
N LYS A 26 -38.77 -3.29 16.58
CA LYS A 26 -39.69 -2.99 17.70
C LYS A 26 -40.12 -4.21 18.53
N HIS A 27 -39.65 -5.42 18.21
CA HIS A 27 -39.97 -6.64 18.96
C HIS A 27 -38.86 -7.16 19.88
N LEU A 28 -37.83 -6.36 20.16
CA LEU A 28 -36.71 -6.76 21.05
C LEU A 28 -36.53 -5.91 22.31
N VAL A 29 -37.50 -5.08 22.70
CA VAL A 29 -37.40 -4.31 23.95
C VAL A 29 -38.73 -4.32 24.71
N THR A 30 -39.03 -5.44 25.34
CA THR A 30 -39.86 -5.52 26.55
C THR A 30 -39.38 -6.72 27.35
N TRP A 31 -38.77 -6.49 28.53
CA TRP A 31 -39.00 -7.20 29.80
C TRP A 31 -38.12 -6.59 30.92
N PRO A 32 -38.52 -6.72 32.21
CA PRO A 32 -38.27 -5.70 33.24
C PRO A 32 -37.02 -5.94 34.10
N THR A 33 -36.61 -4.85 34.76
CA THR A 33 -35.52 -4.74 35.74
C THR A 33 -35.75 -5.50 37.05
N SER A 34 -34.72 -6.18 37.55
CA SER A 34 -34.45 -6.32 38.99
C SER A 34 -32.95 -6.56 39.27
N LYS A 35 -32.40 -5.73 40.18
CA LYS A 35 -31.21 -5.83 41.09
C LYS A 35 -30.46 -7.18 41.07
N GLN A 36 -29.14 -7.34 41.19
CA GLN A 36 -27.96 -6.66 41.78
C GLN A 36 -26.76 -7.47 41.21
N GLU A 37 -25.57 -6.99 40.85
CA GLU A 37 -24.43 -6.56 41.70
C GLU A 37 -23.16 -6.68 40.82
N GLY A 38 -22.11 -5.89 41.10
CA GLY A 38 -20.74 -6.25 40.68
C GLY A 38 -20.08 -5.45 39.55
N MET A 39 -19.63 -4.23 39.88
CA MET A 39 -18.38 -3.57 39.48
C MET A 39 -17.81 -3.61 38.03
N ARG A 40 -17.54 -2.37 37.58
CA ARG A 40 -16.38 -1.83 36.82
C ARG A 40 -16.43 -1.83 35.28
N GLY A 41 -16.45 -0.59 34.75
CA GLY A 41 -15.50 -0.19 33.72
C GLY A 41 -16.07 0.38 32.42
N LEU A 42 -16.00 1.71 32.30
CA LEU A 42 -15.84 2.51 31.07
C LEU A 42 -17.06 2.79 30.15
N TYR A 43 -17.27 4.10 29.95
CA TYR A 43 -18.15 4.86 29.04
C TYR A 43 -19.64 5.04 29.40
N PRO A 44 -20.10 6.31 29.42
CA PRO A 44 -21.35 6.60 28.70
C PRO A 44 -21.31 7.90 27.88
N TYR A 45 -21.69 7.77 26.60
CA TYR A 45 -22.40 8.81 25.87
C TYR A 45 -23.87 8.78 26.35
N ARG A 46 -24.43 9.90 26.80
CA ARG A 46 -25.88 10.07 27.04
C ARG A 46 -26.43 11.29 26.30
N HIS A 47 -27.49 11.06 25.53
CA HIS A 47 -28.35 12.08 24.94
C HIS A 47 -29.15 12.84 26.02
N GLY A 48 -29.11 14.18 25.99
CA GLY A 48 -30.00 15.07 26.74
C GLY A 48 -31.08 15.67 25.81
N SER A 49 -32.30 15.78 26.33
CA SER A 49 -33.52 16.19 25.61
C SER A 49 -33.61 17.71 25.38
N SER A 50 -34.33 18.09 24.32
CA SER A 50 -34.40 19.43 23.73
C SER A 50 -35.07 20.53 24.55
N LEU A 51 -35.59 20.24 25.76
CA LEU A 51 -36.33 21.22 26.58
C LEU A 51 -35.43 22.00 27.55
N GLU A 52 -34.31 21.45 28.01
CA GLU A 52 -33.41 22.12 28.96
C GLU A 52 -32.50 23.17 28.30
N ILE A 53 -32.18 22.98 27.01
CA ILE A 53 -31.32 23.90 26.25
C ILE A 53 -32.02 25.25 25.98
N GLY A 54 -33.36 25.25 25.84
CA GLY A 54 -34.13 26.48 25.61
C GLY A 54 -34.15 27.44 26.80
N ARG A 55 -34.15 26.90 28.04
CA ARG A 55 -34.11 27.72 29.27
C ARG A 55 -32.73 28.33 29.53
N PHE A 56 -31.66 27.65 29.12
CA PHE A 56 -30.29 28.12 29.29
C PHE A 56 -29.94 29.28 28.33
N SER A 57 -30.44 29.25 27.09
CA SER A 57 -30.22 30.34 26.11
C SER A 57 -30.91 31.65 26.47
N PHE A 58 -32.06 31.61 27.17
CA PHE A 58 -32.78 32.82 27.59
C PHE A 58 -32.08 33.53 28.76
N PHE A 59 -31.51 32.79 29.71
CA PHE A 59 -30.77 33.35 30.85
C PHE A 59 -29.41 33.94 30.45
N PHE A 60 -28.70 33.30 29.51
CA PHE A 60 -27.38 33.73 29.08
C PHE A 60 -27.41 35.03 28.26
N GLY A 61 -28.48 35.24 27.48
CA GLY A 61 -28.68 36.48 26.71
C GLY A 61 -28.92 37.72 27.58
N ARG A 62 -29.58 37.58 28.74
CA ARG A 62 -29.78 38.70 29.68
C ARG A 62 -28.50 39.09 30.44
N PHE A 63 -27.60 38.14 30.67
CA PHE A 63 -26.37 38.38 31.43
C PHE A 63 -25.31 39.16 30.62
N ILE A 64 -25.26 38.98 29.30
CA ILE A 64 -24.34 39.73 28.42
C ILE A 64 -24.81 41.18 28.21
N SER A 65 -26.14 41.41 28.10
CA SER A 65 -26.68 42.77 27.96
C SER A 65 -26.41 43.66 29.18
N GLN A 66 -26.36 43.10 30.39
CA GLN A 66 -26.01 43.84 31.61
C GLN A 66 -24.51 44.16 31.75
N TYR A 67 -23.64 43.48 31.00
CA TYR A 67 -22.19 43.67 31.09
C TYR A 67 -21.67 44.72 30.11
N GLU A 68 -22.37 44.98 29.00
CA GLU A 68 -22.01 46.05 28.04
C GLU A 68 -22.41 47.45 28.51
N ASP A 69 -23.50 47.59 29.27
CA ASP A 69 -23.93 48.88 29.83
C ASP A 69 -22.93 49.46 30.86
N HIS A 70 -22.10 48.62 31.49
CA HIS A 70 -21.12 49.06 32.49
C HIS A 70 -19.79 49.58 31.93
N LYS A 71 -19.58 49.57 30.60
CA LYS A 71 -18.35 50.09 29.96
C LYS A 71 -18.51 51.41 29.20
N LEU A 72 -19.71 51.96 29.09
CA LEU A 72 -19.97 53.20 28.32
C LEU A 72 -20.12 54.48 29.18
N SER A 73 -19.85 54.43 30.49
CA SER A 73 -19.83 55.62 31.35
C SER A 73 -18.45 55.82 32.00
N GLY A 74 -17.65 56.74 31.46
CA GLY A 74 -16.33 57.11 32.01
C GLY A 74 -15.56 58.13 31.16
N VAL A 75 -15.99 59.38 31.21
CA VAL A 75 -15.38 60.66 30.76
C VAL A 75 -13.92 60.81 31.27
N GLY A 76 -12.91 61.45 30.66
CA GLY A 76 -12.72 62.29 29.47
C GLY A 76 -11.29 62.92 29.47
N ALA A 77 -10.98 63.69 28.41
CA ALA A 77 -9.96 64.76 28.28
C ALA A 77 -8.44 64.47 28.13
N ASN A 78 -7.96 64.70 26.88
CA ASN A 78 -6.85 65.57 26.41
C ASN A 78 -5.41 65.56 26.99
N ASN A 79 -4.46 65.59 26.02
CA ASN A 79 -3.07 66.10 26.05
C ASN A 79 -2.08 65.29 26.94
N LEU A 80 -0.80 65.04 26.67
CA LEU A 80 0.28 65.69 25.90
C LEU A 80 1.35 64.62 25.53
N LEU A 81 1.88 64.73 24.31
CA LEU A 81 3.32 64.82 23.98
C LEU A 81 4.38 64.11 24.85
N SER A 82 5.14 63.24 24.18
CA SER A 82 6.61 63.06 24.19
C SER A 82 7.39 63.25 25.51
N LEU A 83 8.12 62.21 25.90
CA LEU A 83 9.60 62.17 26.00
C LEU A 83 10.02 60.99 26.88
N ASN A 84 10.94 60.17 26.37
CA ASN A 84 11.73 59.24 27.19
C ASN A 84 12.62 60.05 28.15
N PRO A 85 13.02 59.42 29.26
CA PRO A 85 14.46 59.35 29.54
C PRO A 85 14.95 57.95 29.94
N PRO A 86 16.28 57.71 29.91
CA PRO A 86 16.88 56.38 29.93
C PRO A 86 17.58 56.02 31.26
N ALA A 87 17.81 54.70 31.39
CA ALA A 87 18.97 54.00 31.96
C ALA A 87 19.32 54.06 33.48
N ASP A 88 19.82 52.90 33.92
CA ASP A 88 20.67 52.58 35.08
C ASP A 88 20.04 52.62 36.49
N THR A 89 20.33 51.75 37.47
CA THR A 89 21.33 50.67 37.64
C THR A 89 21.01 49.86 38.94
N ARG A 90 21.58 48.64 39.03
CA ARG A 90 22.09 47.90 40.22
C ARG A 90 21.15 47.14 41.21
N ASN A 91 21.55 45.86 41.40
CA ASN A 91 21.76 45.04 42.62
C ASN A 91 20.64 44.99 43.70
N GLU A 92 20.34 43.92 44.46
CA GLU A 92 20.86 42.57 44.71
C GLU A 92 19.80 41.81 45.57
N SER A 93 19.76 40.47 45.47
CA SER A 93 19.33 39.46 46.48
C SER A 93 17.94 39.51 47.20
N GLY A 94 17.24 38.34 47.20
CA GLY A 94 16.54 37.84 48.41
C GLY A 94 15.01 37.67 48.39
N SER A 95 14.55 36.44 48.13
CA SER A 95 13.34 35.71 48.62
C SER A 95 11.97 36.36 48.89
N VAL A 96 10.97 35.84 48.15
CA VAL A 96 9.63 35.32 48.55
C VAL A 96 8.51 36.29 49.00
N ASP A 97 7.42 36.23 48.23
CA ASP A 97 5.99 36.51 48.48
C ASP A 97 5.54 37.90 48.98
N ASP A 98 4.93 38.68 48.07
CA ASP A 98 3.52 39.11 48.20
C ASP A 98 3.09 40.01 47.02
N VAL A 99 2.36 39.47 46.02
CA VAL A 99 1.47 40.28 45.17
C VAL A 99 0.24 39.46 44.72
N ASN A 100 -0.88 39.74 45.41
CA ASN A 100 -2.26 39.85 44.94
C ASN A 100 -3.01 38.65 44.35
N ALA A 101 -3.76 38.00 45.25
CA ALA A 101 -4.91 37.12 45.01
C ALA A 101 -6.16 37.80 44.36
N ARG A 102 -6.03 38.98 43.74
CA ARG A 102 -7.15 39.64 43.01
C ARG A 102 -7.14 39.37 41.50
N ASP A 103 -6.00 39.03 40.90
CA ASP A 103 -5.94 38.72 39.46
C ASP A 103 -6.26 37.25 39.12
N VAL A 104 -6.19 36.35 40.10
CA VAL A 104 -6.54 34.93 39.91
C VAL A 104 -8.06 34.69 39.88
N ALA A 105 -8.85 35.54 40.54
CA ALA A 105 -10.30 35.40 40.59
C ALA A 105 -11.00 35.81 39.28
N VAL A 106 -10.43 36.74 38.51
CA VAL A 106 -10.99 37.17 37.21
C VAL A 106 -10.64 36.16 36.09
N GLY A 107 -9.45 35.54 36.16
CA GLY A 107 -9.02 34.52 35.19
C GLY A 107 -9.83 33.21 35.23
N CYS A 108 -10.31 32.81 36.42
CA CYS A 108 -11.04 31.53 36.58
C CYS A 108 -12.50 31.58 36.05
N SER A 109 -13.10 32.78 35.93
CA SER A 109 -14.47 32.94 35.42
C SER A 109 -14.53 32.94 33.88
N ILE A 110 -13.51 33.50 33.22
CA ILE A 110 -13.44 33.59 31.76
C ILE A 110 -13.18 32.22 31.12
N ALA A 111 -12.30 31.40 31.71
CA ALA A 111 -12.00 30.06 31.20
C ALA A 111 -13.22 29.12 31.25
N LYS A 112 -14.05 29.21 32.30
CA LYS A 112 -15.31 28.45 32.42
C LYS A 112 -16.35 28.90 31.39
N LEU A 113 -16.42 30.20 31.09
CA LEU A 113 -17.28 30.75 30.04
C LEU A 113 -16.87 30.25 28.65
N PHE A 114 -15.57 30.19 28.37
CA PHE A 114 -15.04 29.67 27.10
C PHE A 114 -15.25 28.16 26.94
N ALA A 115 -15.15 27.38 28.02
CA ALA A 115 -15.43 25.94 28.00
C ALA A 115 -16.92 25.64 27.71
N LEU A 116 -17.83 26.41 28.33
CA LEU A 116 -19.28 26.31 28.08
C LEU A 116 -19.64 26.72 26.65
N LEU A 117 -19.00 27.76 26.11
CA LEU A 117 -19.20 28.20 24.72
C LEU A 117 -18.70 27.16 23.71
N LYS A 118 -17.54 26.54 23.96
CA LYS A 118 -17.00 25.43 23.15
C LYS A 118 -17.93 24.22 23.15
N PHE A 119 -18.46 23.85 24.33
CA PHE A 119 -19.39 22.73 24.46
C PHE A 119 -20.74 23.00 23.75
N TRP A 120 -21.23 24.24 23.80
CA TRP A 120 -22.47 24.65 23.14
C TRP A 120 -22.35 24.67 21.61
N ILE A 121 -21.23 25.16 21.06
CA ILE A 121 -20.94 25.11 19.62
C ILE A 121 -20.79 23.65 19.14
N TYR A 122 -20.15 22.79 19.93
CA TYR A 122 -20.01 21.37 19.63
C TYR A 122 -21.37 20.65 19.54
N LEU A 123 -22.30 20.94 20.46
CA LEU A 123 -23.67 20.39 20.44
C LEU A 123 -24.50 20.88 19.24
N LEU A 124 -24.27 22.10 18.75
CA LEU A 124 -24.94 22.64 17.55
C LEU A 124 -24.42 22.00 16.25
N ILE A 125 -23.12 21.70 16.19
CA ILE A 125 -22.48 21.02 15.05
C ILE A 125 -22.99 19.59 14.91
N ILE A 126 -23.11 18.86 16.02
CA ILE A 126 -23.62 17.47 16.02
C ILE A 126 -25.09 17.40 15.56
N ASN A 127 -25.91 18.39 15.90
CA ASN A 127 -27.35 18.39 15.57
C ASN A 127 -27.72 18.97 14.17
N LYS A 128 -26.74 19.26 13.30
CA LYS A 128 -26.93 19.72 11.90
C LYS A 128 -27.89 20.92 11.69
N LYS A 129 -28.13 21.78 12.69
CA LYS A 129 -29.00 22.97 12.55
C LYS A 129 -28.22 24.21 12.07
N LYS A 130 -27.97 24.29 10.75
CA LYS A 130 -27.13 25.33 10.10
C LYS A 130 -27.57 26.79 10.33
N LYS A 131 -28.87 27.09 10.48
CA LYS A 131 -29.36 28.49 10.62
C LYS A 131 -29.04 29.12 11.98
N SER A 132 -29.02 28.34 13.07
CA SER A 132 -28.81 28.86 14.43
C SER A 132 -27.34 29.16 14.76
N ILE A 133 -26.39 28.54 14.04
CA ILE A 133 -24.94 28.73 14.24
C ILE A 133 -24.49 30.11 13.72
N LEU A 134 -25.07 30.55 12.60
CA LEU A 134 -24.73 31.84 11.97
C LEU A 134 -25.19 33.04 12.81
N THR A 135 -26.37 32.95 13.43
CA THR A 135 -26.91 34.01 14.31
C THR A 135 -26.14 34.12 15.63
N ALA A 136 -25.57 33.01 16.13
CA ALA A 136 -24.76 33.01 17.34
C ALA A 136 -23.35 33.62 17.10
N LEU A 137 -22.77 33.38 15.93
CA LEU A 137 -21.44 33.93 15.57
C LEU A 137 -21.47 35.43 15.22
N SER A 138 -22.61 35.96 14.76
CA SER A 138 -22.76 37.40 14.50
C SER A 138 -22.88 38.26 15.75
N LEU A 139 -23.03 37.66 16.93
CA LEU A 139 -23.16 38.35 18.22
C LEU A 139 -21.83 38.43 18.99
N ILE A 140 -20.72 37.95 18.41
CA ILE A 140 -19.40 37.90 19.08
C ILE A 140 -18.46 38.94 18.45
N SER A 141 -17.92 39.82 19.29
CA SER A 141 -16.96 40.86 18.89
C SER A 141 -15.70 40.28 18.20
N PRO A 142 -15.18 40.92 17.12
CA PRO A 142 -13.99 40.46 16.39
C PRO A 142 -12.73 40.25 17.25
N SER A 143 -12.60 40.98 18.37
CA SER A 143 -11.46 40.88 19.28
C SER A 143 -11.47 39.60 20.14
N VAL A 144 -12.63 38.94 20.28
CA VAL A 144 -12.78 37.65 20.97
C VAL A 144 -12.47 36.48 20.02
N ILE A 145 -12.77 36.65 18.73
CA ILE A 145 -12.51 35.65 17.68
C ILE A 145 -11.00 35.47 17.46
N SER A 146 -10.20 36.53 17.57
CA SER A 146 -8.74 36.44 17.42
C SER A 146 -8.07 35.64 18.55
N LYS A 147 -8.59 35.71 19.77
CA LYS A 147 -8.08 34.97 20.94
C LYS A 147 -8.51 33.49 20.99
N LEU A 148 -9.57 33.11 20.28
CA LEU A 148 -10.01 31.71 20.13
C LEU A 148 -9.16 30.90 19.14
N SER A 149 -8.28 31.55 18.37
CA SER A 149 -7.54 30.94 17.25
C SER A 149 -6.37 30.03 17.63
N THR A 150 -6.04 29.88 18.92
CA THR A 150 -4.90 29.08 19.38
C THR A 150 -5.24 27.67 19.88
N THR A 151 -6.51 27.26 19.88
CA THR A 151 -6.87 25.88 20.28
C THR A 151 -7.91 25.25 19.35
N SER A 152 -7.53 24.10 18.79
CA SER A 152 -8.26 23.16 17.93
C SER A 152 -9.80 23.30 17.89
N VAL A 153 -10.31 23.82 16.77
CA VAL A 153 -11.72 23.72 16.35
C VAL A 153 -11.76 23.07 14.96
N PRO A 154 -12.72 22.16 14.65
CA PRO A 154 -12.70 21.38 13.43
C PRO A 154 -12.91 22.25 12.18
N THR A 155 -12.06 21.99 11.19
CA THR A 155 -11.84 22.63 9.88
C THR A 155 -13.11 22.90 9.04
N MET A 156 -14.28 22.37 9.40
CA MET A 156 -15.48 22.42 8.58
C MET A 156 -16.31 23.72 8.75
N ALA A 157 -16.31 24.36 9.92
CA ALA A 157 -17.10 25.56 10.18
C ALA A 157 -16.46 26.84 9.61
N ILE A 158 -15.12 26.89 9.61
CA ILE A 158 -14.32 28.01 9.08
C ILE A 158 -14.42 28.06 7.53
N ASN A 159 -14.54 26.90 6.88
CA ASN A 159 -14.67 26.76 5.43
C ASN A 159 -15.99 27.28 4.82
N VAL A 160 -17.04 27.46 5.66
CA VAL A 160 -18.33 28.01 5.20
C VAL A 160 -18.37 29.53 5.36
N ALA A 161 -17.70 30.08 6.38
CA ALA A 161 -17.60 31.52 6.59
C ALA A 161 -16.63 32.20 5.61
N SER A 162 -15.56 31.53 5.18
CA SER A 162 -14.59 32.07 4.20
C SER A 162 -15.21 32.30 2.80
N ARG A 163 -16.27 31.57 2.44
CA ARG A 163 -16.93 31.65 1.13
C ARG A 163 -17.73 32.95 0.91
N ARG A 164 -17.98 33.77 1.93
CA ARG A 164 -18.81 35.00 1.81
C ARG A 164 -18.06 36.33 1.90
N LEU A 165 -16.77 36.33 2.27
CA LEU A 165 -16.01 37.57 2.48
C LEU A 165 -14.76 37.57 1.60
N SER A 166 -14.97 37.63 0.30
CA SER A 166 -13.91 37.71 -0.72
C SER A 166 -13.52 39.16 -1.07
N SER A 167 -13.26 40.01 -0.07
CA SER A 167 -12.93 41.43 -0.34
C SER A 167 -12.15 42.15 0.76
N GLY A 168 -11.19 41.51 1.43
CA GLY A 168 -10.38 42.18 2.46
C GLY A 168 -8.91 41.73 2.49
N THR A 169 -8.00 42.68 2.25
CA THR A 169 -6.55 42.47 2.09
C THR A 169 -5.79 42.12 3.38
N ALA A 170 -6.31 42.45 4.56
CA ALA A 170 -5.63 42.22 5.84
C ALA A 170 -5.70 40.75 6.33
N LEU A 171 -6.85 40.08 6.16
CA LEU A 171 -7.05 38.69 6.58
C LEU A 171 -6.26 37.68 5.71
N ARG A 172 -5.91 38.09 4.47
CA ARG A 172 -5.09 37.33 3.52
C ARG A 172 -3.66 37.09 4.02
N ARG A 173 -3.13 38.00 4.85
CA ARG A 173 -1.76 37.94 5.37
C ARG A 173 -1.64 37.05 6.60
N ALA A 174 -2.69 37.01 7.44
CA ALA A 174 -2.73 36.19 8.66
C ALA A 174 -3.04 34.70 8.39
N MET A 175 -3.80 34.36 7.34
CA MET A 175 -4.09 32.96 6.98
C MET A 175 -2.99 32.27 6.15
N ARG A 176 -1.85 32.93 5.90
CA ARG A 176 -0.79 32.46 5.00
C ARG A 176 0.17 31.44 5.65
N SER A 177 0.04 31.18 6.96
CA SER A 177 1.05 30.47 7.77
C SER A 177 0.73 29.01 8.16
N TYR A 178 -0.41 28.43 7.77
CA TYR A 178 -0.88 27.18 8.37
C TYR A 178 -1.18 25.99 7.43
N SER A 179 -0.92 26.06 6.12
CA SER A 179 -1.00 24.87 5.26
C SER A 179 0.02 24.89 4.12
N THR A 180 0.93 23.91 4.11
CA THR A 180 1.87 23.62 3.01
C THR A 180 1.20 23.08 1.74
N PHE A 181 -0.11 22.79 1.80
CA PHE A 181 -0.97 22.48 0.66
C PHE A 181 -2.08 23.52 0.57
N ARG A 182 -1.91 24.56 -0.27
CA ARG A 182 -2.99 25.49 -0.60
C ARG A 182 -3.62 25.15 -1.95
N GLU A 183 -4.95 25.16 -1.95
CA GLU A 183 -5.92 25.33 -3.03
C GLU A 183 -5.38 25.74 -4.42
N GLU A 184 -4.97 24.75 -5.23
CA GLU A 184 -5.04 24.89 -6.69
C GLU A 184 -6.32 24.18 -7.17
N ARG A 185 -7.09 24.85 -8.05
CA ARG A 185 -8.23 24.23 -8.74
C ARG A 185 -7.82 22.93 -9.47
N ASP A 186 -6.55 22.80 -9.83
CA ASP A 186 -6.00 21.67 -10.59
C ASP A 186 -5.65 20.44 -9.73
N THR A 187 -5.46 20.61 -8.41
CA THR A 187 -5.20 19.48 -7.48
C THR A 187 -6.44 19.13 -6.65
N PHE A 188 -7.24 20.13 -6.27
CA PHE A 188 -8.51 19.91 -5.56
C PHE A 188 -9.68 19.55 -6.47
N GLY A 189 -9.65 19.95 -7.75
CA GLY A 189 -10.64 19.57 -8.75
C GLY A 189 -10.70 18.05 -8.96
N PRO A 190 -9.56 17.36 -9.19
CA PRO A 190 -9.53 15.90 -9.29
C PRO A 190 -10.02 15.18 -8.03
N ILE A 191 -9.67 15.68 -6.83
CA ILE A 191 -10.10 15.06 -5.56
C ILE A 191 -11.63 15.12 -5.41
N GLN A 192 -12.28 16.18 -5.88
CA GLN A 192 -13.75 16.31 -5.83
C GLN A 192 -14.46 15.54 -6.97
N ASN A 193 -13.78 15.33 -8.10
CA ASN A 193 -14.38 14.73 -9.29
C ASN A 193 -14.12 13.22 -9.41
N PHE A 194 -13.09 12.69 -8.74
CA PHE A 194 -12.68 11.29 -8.81
C PHE A 194 -12.63 10.64 -7.41
N GLU A 195 -13.73 10.74 -6.65
CA GLU A 195 -13.91 10.09 -5.35
C GLU A 195 -14.20 8.58 -5.50
N ILE A 196 -13.22 7.82 -6.00
CA ILE A 196 -13.34 6.38 -6.29
C ILE A 196 -12.33 5.60 -5.44
N GLY A 197 -12.80 4.62 -4.65
CA GLY A 197 -11.95 3.68 -3.91
C GLY A 197 -11.30 4.20 -2.61
N GLY A 198 -11.26 5.51 -2.39
CA GLY A 198 -10.80 6.12 -1.14
C GLY A 198 -9.28 6.10 -0.96
N GLU A 199 -8.79 6.20 0.28
CA GLU A 199 -7.36 6.41 0.56
C GLU A 199 -6.44 5.28 0.10
N ARG A 200 -6.98 4.06 -0.04
CA ARG A 200 -6.22 2.89 -0.50
C ARG A 200 -5.86 2.96 -1.98
N GLU A 201 -6.63 3.71 -2.77
CA GLU A 201 -6.42 3.87 -4.22
C GLU A 201 -5.61 5.14 -4.56
N ARG A 202 -4.88 5.69 -3.58
CA ARG A 202 -3.91 6.76 -3.87
C ARG A 202 -2.84 6.28 -4.85
N MET A 203 -2.35 7.20 -5.68
CA MET A 203 -1.28 6.90 -6.63
C MET A 203 -0.09 6.24 -5.90
N PRO A 204 0.50 5.15 -6.43
CA PRO A 204 1.60 4.47 -5.77
C PRO A 204 2.77 5.42 -5.49
N GLU A 205 3.34 5.31 -4.30
CA GLU A 205 4.50 6.11 -3.88
C GLU A 205 5.69 6.09 -4.88
N PRO A 206 6.03 4.95 -5.54
CA PRO A 206 7.09 4.95 -6.56
C PRO A 206 6.82 5.92 -7.74
N ILE A 207 5.55 6.13 -8.13
CA ILE A 207 5.19 7.12 -9.17
C ILE A 207 5.47 8.54 -8.67
N VAL A 208 5.13 8.84 -7.42
CA VAL A 208 5.39 10.15 -6.81
C VAL A 208 6.89 10.43 -6.74
N ARG A 209 7.70 9.44 -6.34
CA ARG A 209 9.17 9.56 -6.36
C ARG A 209 9.71 9.77 -7.78
N ALA A 210 9.19 9.02 -8.76
CA ALA A 210 9.58 9.16 -10.15
C ALA A 210 9.24 10.55 -10.73
N PHE A 211 8.13 11.16 -10.31
CA PHE A 211 7.84 12.56 -10.60
C PHE A 211 8.90 13.51 -10.04
N GLY A 212 9.35 13.31 -8.80
CA GLY A 212 10.45 14.07 -8.21
C GLY A 212 11.72 13.99 -9.06
N VAL A 213 12.15 12.78 -9.42
CA VAL A 213 13.30 12.53 -10.31
C VAL A 213 13.14 13.28 -11.64
N LEU A 214 12.00 13.10 -12.31
CA LEU A 214 11.75 13.70 -13.62
C LEU A 214 11.76 15.24 -13.55
N LYS A 215 11.09 15.84 -12.57
CA LYS A 215 11.01 17.31 -12.46
C LYS A 215 12.35 17.92 -12.06
N LYS A 216 13.15 17.23 -11.23
CA LYS A 216 14.55 17.62 -10.96
C LYS A 216 15.38 17.64 -12.24
N CYS A 217 15.31 16.56 -13.03
CA CYS A 217 16.05 16.44 -14.28
C CYS A 217 15.58 17.46 -15.33
N ALA A 218 14.28 17.69 -15.44
CA ALA A 218 13.72 18.68 -16.34
C ALA A 218 14.17 20.11 -15.99
N ALA A 219 14.21 20.47 -14.71
CA ALA A 219 14.73 21.76 -14.27
C ALA A 219 16.23 21.91 -14.60
N LYS A 220 17.04 20.87 -14.32
CA LYS A 220 18.47 20.82 -14.68
C LYS A 220 18.68 21.11 -16.17
N VAL A 221 17.98 20.39 -17.04
CA VAL A 221 18.12 20.53 -18.50
C VAL A 221 17.53 21.85 -19.00
N ASN A 222 16.40 22.30 -18.47
CA ASN A 222 15.78 23.56 -18.92
C ASN A 222 16.61 24.79 -18.58
N MET A 223 17.52 24.75 -17.59
CA MET A 223 18.46 25.86 -17.35
C MET A 223 19.38 26.10 -18.54
N GLU A 224 19.75 25.05 -19.29
CA GLU A 224 20.49 25.20 -20.55
C GLU A 224 19.63 25.79 -21.67
N TYR A 225 18.30 25.73 -21.55
CA TYR A 225 17.33 26.25 -22.49
C TYR A 225 16.61 27.52 -21.99
N GLY A 226 17.28 28.29 -21.12
CA GLY A 226 16.85 29.62 -20.68
C GLY A 226 15.83 29.64 -19.54
N LEU A 227 15.73 28.58 -18.73
CA LEU A 227 15.11 28.68 -17.41
C LEU A 227 16.07 29.42 -16.46
N ASP A 228 15.55 30.40 -15.73
CA ASP A 228 16.34 31.14 -14.73
C ASP A 228 17.04 30.18 -13.76
N PRO A 229 18.36 30.27 -13.58
CA PRO A 229 19.10 29.34 -12.72
C PRO A 229 18.68 29.35 -11.26
N THR A 230 18.17 30.48 -10.74
CA THR A 230 17.67 30.57 -9.36
C THR A 230 16.40 29.76 -9.20
N ILE A 231 15.47 29.89 -10.15
CA ILE A 231 14.23 29.12 -10.20
C ILE A 231 14.53 27.64 -10.44
N GLY A 232 15.42 27.31 -11.38
CA GLY A 232 15.82 25.93 -11.68
C GLY A 232 16.39 25.22 -10.46
N LYS A 233 17.31 25.84 -9.72
CA LYS A 233 17.88 25.28 -8.48
C LYS A 233 16.82 25.09 -7.39
N ALA A 234 15.89 26.04 -7.23
CA ALA A 234 14.80 25.91 -6.26
C ALA A 234 13.83 24.77 -6.61
N ILE A 235 13.51 24.58 -7.89
CA ILE A 235 12.71 23.43 -8.36
C ILE A 235 13.44 22.12 -8.09
N MET A 236 14.75 22.05 -8.35
CA MET A 236 15.54 20.84 -8.07
C MET A 236 15.55 20.48 -6.57
N GLN A 237 15.68 21.47 -5.69
CA GLN A 237 15.61 21.27 -4.24
C GLN A 237 14.20 20.88 -3.80
N ALA A 238 13.16 21.52 -4.34
CA ALA A 238 11.77 21.19 -4.05
C ALA A 238 11.32 19.86 -4.65
N ALA A 239 11.96 19.37 -5.71
CA ALA A 239 11.68 18.06 -6.30
C ALA A 239 12.04 16.89 -5.36
N GLN A 240 12.81 17.16 -4.31
CA GLN A 240 13.02 16.24 -3.19
C GLN A 240 11.88 16.29 -2.15
N GLU A 241 11.06 17.36 -2.14
CA GLU A 241 10.10 17.67 -1.06
C GLU A 241 8.68 18.10 -1.52
N VAL A 242 8.33 17.93 -2.81
CA VAL A 242 7.07 18.32 -3.51
C VAL A 242 7.07 19.76 -4.07
N ILE A 243 6.91 19.88 -5.39
CA ILE A 243 7.80 20.70 -6.25
C ILE A 243 7.55 22.22 -6.37
N ALA A 244 6.31 22.73 -6.34
CA ALA A 244 6.08 24.16 -6.67
C ALA A 244 6.02 25.07 -5.45
N ASN A 245 5.12 24.75 -4.50
CA ASN A 245 4.96 25.52 -3.27
C ASN A 245 6.22 25.49 -2.43
N ARG A 246 6.91 24.35 -2.38
CA ARG A 246 8.17 24.22 -1.68
C ARG A 246 9.29 25.03 -2.32
N ALA A 247 9.35 25.09 -3.66
CA ALA A 247 10.33 25.93 -4.36
C ALA A 247 10.09 27.42 -4.07
N ALA A 248 8.83 27.86 -4.05
CA ALA A 248 8.48 29.23 -3.70
C ALA A 248 8.80 29.57 -2.24
N GLU A 249 8.60 28.63 -1.30
CA GLU A 249 9.03 28.76 0.10
C GLU A 249 10.56 28.90 0.22
N ILE A 250 11.31 28.05 -0.49
CA ILE A 250 12.79 28.09 -0.52
C ILE A 250 13.29 29.45 -1.03
N LEU A 251 12.59 30.07 -1.97
CA LEU A 251 12.92 31.38 -2.54
C LEU A 251 12.42 32.58 -1.71
N GLY A 252 11.88 32.35 -0.50
CA GLY A 252 11.42 33.43 0.38
C GLY A 252 10.10 34.09 -0.02
N GLY A 253 9.31 33.47 -0.91
CA GLY A 253 7.95 33.90 -1.24
C GLY A 253 7.81 35.14 -2.15
N ASP A 254 8.91 35.83 -2.48
CA ASP A 254 8.91 37.03 -3.34
C ASP A 254 9.10 36.72 -4.84
N LYS A 255 9.67 35.56 -5.20
CA LYS A 255 9.76 35.07 -6.59
C LYS A 255 8.65 34.07 -6.90
N CYS A 256 7.89 34.31 -7.97
CA CYS A 256 6.80 33.43 -8.40
C CYS A 256 7.33 32.22 -9.20
N VAL A 257 7.21 31.01 -8.64
CA VAL A 257 7.45 29.76 -9.37
C VAL A 257 6.13 29.27 -9.96
N HIS A 258 5.91 29.47 -11.26
CA HIS A 258 4.69 29.06 -11.94
C HIS A 258 4.69 27.54 -12.26
N PRO A 259 3.63 26.78 -11.89
CA PRO A 259 3.57 25.33 -12.14
C PRO A 259 3.74 24.94 -13.61
N ASN A 260 3.09 25.65 -14.53
CA ASN A 260 3.19 25.33 -15.97
C ASN A 260 4.47 25.90 -16.59
N ASP A 261 4.63 27.23 -16.57
CA ASP A 261 5.73 27.93 -17.23
C ASP A 261 7.14 27.62 -16.69
N HIS A 262 7.26 27.15 -15.44
CA HIS A 262 8.55 26.79 -14.84
C HIS A 262 8.67 25.29 -14.56
N VAL A 263 7.75 24.69 -13.79
CA VAL A 263 7.87 23.27 -13.37
C VAL A 263 7.53 22.30 -14.51
N ASN A 264 6.53 22.64 -15.34
CA ASN A 264 6.12 21.86 -16.50
C ASN A 264 6.70 22.36 -17.83
N ARG A 265 7.70 23.24 -17.78
CA ARG A 265 8.35 23.79 -18.97
C ARG A 265 8.93 22.67 -19.85
N SER A 266 8.69 22.78 -21.16
CA SER A 266 9.13 21.83 -22.19
C SER A 266 8.53 20.41 -22.08
N GLN A 267 7.46 20.25 -21.29
CA GLN A 267 6.82 18.97 -20.98
C GLN A 267 5.31 19.03 -21.26
N SER A 268 4.69 17.86 -21.39
CA SER A 268 3.24 17.66 -21.49
C SER A 268 2.82 16.61 -20.46
N SER A 269 1.58 16.67 -19.96
CA SER A 269 1.06 15.57 -19.12
C SER A 269 1.13 14.22 -19.85
N ASN A 270 0.98 14.23 -21.19
CA ASN A 270 0.95 13.04 -22.02
C ASN A 270 2.30 12.35 -22.13
N ASP A 271 3.43 13.09 -22.10
CA ASP A 271 4.78 12.52 -22.12
C ASP A 271 5.43 12.41 -20.74
N THR A 272 4.91 13.16 -19.75
CA THR A 272 5.39 13.11 -18.36
C THR A 272 4.94 11.84 -17.64
N PHE A 273 3.64 11.50 -17.70
CA PHE A 273 3.12 10.32 -17.00
C PHE A 273 3.72 8.98 -17.46
N PRO A 274 3.80 8.66 -18.78
CA PRO A 274 4.49 7.44 -19.24
C PRO A 274 5.97 7.40 -18.82
N THR A 275 6.66 8.54 -18.83
CA THR A 275 8.05 8.64 -18.37
C THR A 275 8.19 8.22 -16.90
N VAL A 276 7.32 8.71 -16.01
CA VAL A 276 7.39 8.33 -14.59
C VAL A 276 6.96 6.89 -14.33
N MET A 277 6.06 6.32 -15.15
CA MET A 277 5.71 4.89 -15.07
C MET A 277 6.95 4.02 -15.31
N HIS A 278 7.71 4.34 -16.35
CA HIS A 278 8.92 3.62 -16.74
C HIS A 278 10.02 3.79 -15.69
N ILE A 279 10.26 5.02 -15.21
CA ILE A 279 11.23 5.27 -14.14
C ILE A 279 10.87 4.49 -12.86
N ALA A 280 9.61 4.55 -12.43
CA ALA A 280 9.15 3.85 -11.24
C ALA A 280 9.30 2.32 -11.37
N ALA A 281 8.83 1.74 -12.48
CA ALA A 281 8.88 0.30 -12.70
C ALA A 281 10.32 -0.22 -12.77
N ALA A 282 11.18 0.42 -13.58
CA ALA A 282 12.58 0.00 -13.71
C ALA A 282 13.35 0.16 -12.39
N THR A 283 13.07 1.21 -11.61
CA THR A 283 13.69 1.42 -10.29
C THR A 283 13.27 0.35 -9.29
N GLU A 284 11.97 0.05 -9.17
CA GLU A 284 11.49 -0.99 -8.24
C GLU A 284 11.94 -2.40 -8.67
N ILE A 285 12.06 -2.67 -9.97
CA ILE A 285 12.60 -3.94 -10.46
C ILE A 285 14.05 -4.12 -10.04
N ASN A 286 14.90 -3.09 -10.27
CA ASN A 286 16.33 -3.17 -9.98
C ASN A 286 16.64 -3.14 -8.47
N SER A 287 15.94 -2.30 -7.70
CA SER A 287 16.23 -2.08 -6.28
C SER A 287 15.55 -3.07 -5.34
N ARG A 288 14.45 -3.70 -5.76
CA ARG A 288 13.63 -4.57 -4.89
C ARG A 288 13.44 -5.97 -5.46
N LEU A 289 12.86 -6.09 -6.66
CA LEU A 289 12.47 -7.39 -7.21
C LEU A 289 13.66 -8.30 -7.53
N ILE A 290 14.63 -7.80 -8.29
CA ILE A 290 15.82 -8.57 -8.69
C ILE A 290 16.60 -9.02 -7.43
N PRO A 291 16.90 -8.16 -6.44
CA PRO A 291 17.55 -8.58 -5.21
C PRO A 291 16.78 -9.67 -4.45
N SER A 292 15.46 -9.52 -4.25
CA SER A 292 14.65 -10.51 -3.54
C SER A 292 14.66 -11.88 -4.23
N LEU A 293 14.50 -11.90 -5.56
CA LEU A 293 14.51 -13.14 -6.33
C LEU A 293 15.92 -13.77 -6.38
N LYS A 294 16.98 -12.96 -6.44
CA LYS A 294 18.37 -13.46 -6.35
C LYS A 294 18.63 -14.14 -5.02
N THR A 295 18.20 -13.54 -3.91
CA THR A 295 18.35 -14.12 -2.58
C THR A 295 17.57 -15.44 -2.47
N LEU A 296 16.31 -15.46 -2.90
CA LEU A 296 15.50 -16.69 -2.92
C LEU A 296 16.15 -17.79 -3.78
N HIS A 297 16.61 -17.44 -4.98
CA HIS A 297 17.33 -18.35 -5.87
C HIS A 297 18.56 -18.95 -5.19
N SER A 298 19.41 -18.11 -4.60
CA SER A 298 20.63 -18.55 -3.94
C SER A 298 20.33 -19.49 -2.77
N THR A 299 19.32 -19.20 -1.96
CA THR A 299 18.93 -20.08 -0.84
C THR A 299 18.38 -21.42 -1.34
N LEU A 300 17.50 -21.43 -2.36
CA LEU A 300 17.01 -22.68 -2.97
C LEU A 300 18.15 -23.49 -3.59
N HIS A 301 19.10 -22.83 -4.25
CA HIS A 301 20.25 -23.49 -4.84
C HIS A 301 21.16 -24.11 -3.76
N SER A 302 21.45 -23.39 -2.68
CA SER A 302 22.19 -23.94 -1.54
C SER A 302 21.46 -25.14 -0.90
N LYS A 303 20.13 -25.09 -0.77
CA LYS A 303 19.33 -26.23 -0.30
C LYS A 303 19.42 -27.42 -1.24
N SER A 304 19.46 -27.20 -2.56
CA SER A 304 19.63 -28.28 -3.53
C SER A 304 20.94 -29.06 -3.31
N PHE A 305 22.04 -28.38 -2.95
CA PHE A 305 23.28 -29.06 -2.58
C PHE A 305 23.24 -29.71 -1.20
N GLN A 306 22.60 -29.06 -0.22
CA GLN A 306 22.42 -29.63 1.13
C GLN A 306 21.63 -30.95 1.07
N PHE A 307 20.70 -31.07 0.12
CA PHE A 307 19.82 -32.22 -0.03
C PHE A 307 20.24 -33.19 -1.15
N LYS A 308 21.43 -33.01 -1.72
CA LYS A 308 21.91 -33.78 -2.89
C LYS A 308 21.94 -35.29 -2.66
N ASP A 309 22.22 -35.73 -1.43
CA ASP A 309 22.38 -37.14 -1.07
C ASP A 309 21.11 -37.74 -0.43
N ILE A 310 19.99 -37.01 -0.39
CA ILE A 310 18.74 -37.47 0.22
C ILE A 310 17.84 -38.05 -0.87
N VAL A 311 17.86 -39.36 -1.04
CA VAL A 311 16.97 -40.06 -1.98
C VAL A 311 15.55 -40.12 -1.40
N LYS A 312 14.56 -39.77 -2.21
CA LYS A 312 13.13 -39.84 -1.88
C LYS A 312 12.35 -40.48 -3.02
N ILE A 313 11.10 -40.84 -2.74
CA ILE A 313 10.18 -41.31 -3.77
C ILE A 313 9.72 -40.13 -4.65
N GLY A 314 9.74 -40.32 -5.96
CA GLY A 314 9.15 -39.38 -6.90
C GLY A 314 7.64 -39.45 -6.87
N ARG A 315 6.97 -38.37 -7.31
CA ARG A 315 5.52 -38.37 -7.51
C ARG A 315 5.15 -37.79 -8.87
N THR A 316 4.41 -38.56 -9.65
CA THR A 316 3.79 -38.11 -10.89
C THR A 316 2.30 -38.40 -10.81
N HIS A 317 1.44 -37.47 -11.23
CA HIS A 317 -0.01 -37.57 -11.01
C HIS A 317 -0.38 -37.82 -9.52
N THR A 318 0.43 -37.31 -8.60
CA THR A 318 0.37 -37.54 -7.15
C THR A 318 0.48 -39.01 -6.71
N GLN A 319 0.82 -39.93 -7.61
CA GLN A 319 1.10 -41.33 -7.32
C GLN A 319 2.60 -41.54 -7.10
N ASP A 320 2.96 -42.59 -6.37
CA ASP A 320 4.35 -43.03 -6.23
C ASP A 320 4.97 -43.27 -7.62
N ALA A 321 6.22 -42.84 -7.80
CA ALA A 321 7.02 -43.01 -9.01
C ALA A 321 8.44 -43.48 -8.67
N THR A 322 9.36 -43.46 -9.62
CA THR A 322 10.77 -43.81 -9.38
C THR A 322 11.47 -42.79 -8.46
N PRO A 323 12.56 -43.18 -7.79
CA PRO A 323 13.29 -42.28 -6.91
C PRO A 323 13.95 -41.09 -7.63
N LEU A 324 14.16 -40.02 -6.86
CA LEU A 324 15.05 -38.91 -7.17
C LEU A 324 15.64 -38.37 -5.87
N THR A 325 16.68 -37.55 -5.93
CA THR A 325 17.15 -36.84 -4.74
C THR A 325 16.32 -35.60 -4.46
N LEU A 326 16.14 -35.27 -3.19
CA LEU A 326 15.53 -34.01 -2.78
C LEU A 326 16.35 -32.81 -3.29
N GLY A 327 17.65 -32.99 -3.48
CA GLY A 327 18.51 -32.03 -4.18
C GLY A 327 18.13 -31.82 -5.65
N GLN A 328 17.87 -32.88 -6.41
CA GLN A 328 17.37 -32.77 -7.79
C GLN A 328 16.02 -32.02 -7.85
N GLU A 329 15.10 -32.30 -6.92
CA GLU A 329 13.81 -31.62 -6.81
C GLU A 329 13.99 -30.10 -6.55
N PHE A 330 14.82 -29.73 -5.56
CA PHE A 330 15.12 -28.32 -5.25
C PHE A 330 15.93 -27.62 -6.36
N GLY A 331 16.75 -28.36 -7.11
CA GLY A 331 17.44 -27.85 -8.30
C GLY A 331 16.46 -27.39 -9.38
N GLY A 332 15.33 -28.08 -9.51
CA GLY A 332 14.21 -27.64 -10.35
C GLY A 332 13.65 -26.29 -9.92
N TYR A 333 13.38 -26.12 -8.62
CA TYR A 333 12.87 -24.85 -8.06
C TYR A 333 13.84 -23.69 -8.27
N ALA A 334 15.13 -23.90 -7.96
CA ALA A 334 16.16 -22.89 -8.18
C ALA A 334 16.21 -22.48 -9.66
N THR A 335 16.16 -23.45 -10.59
CA THR A 335 16.16 -23.16 -12.02
C THR A 335 14.94 -22.34 -12.47
N GLN A 336 13.75 -22.62 -11.95
CA GLN A 336 12.56 -21.82 -12.24
C GLN A 336 12.72 -20.35 -11.82
N VAL A 337 13.28 -20.09 -10.62
CA VAL A 337 13.54 -18.72 -10.14
C VAL A 337 14.63 -18.04 -10.97
N LYS A 338 15.71 -18.76 -11.33
CA LYS A 338 16.77 -18.27 -12.23
C LYS A 338 16.19 -17.80 -13.57
N TYR A 339 15.33 -18.61 -14.18
CA TYR A 339 14.68 -18.22 -15.43
C TYR A 339 13.68 -17.08 -15.25
N GLY A 340 13.03 -16.97 -14.08
CA GLY A 340 12.24 -15.80 -13.70
C GLY A 340 13.06 -14.50 -13.73
N LEU A 341 14.25 -14.50 -13.10
CA LEU A 341 15.19 -13.38 -13.12
C LEU A 341 15.59 -12.99 -14.55
N ASN A 342 15.90 -13.98 -15.39
CA ASN A 342 16.26 -13.73 -16.78
C ASN A 342 15.11 -13.07 -17.55
N ARG A 343 13.88 -13.60 -17.42
CA ARG A 343 12.69 -13.06 -18.10
C ARG A 343 12.44 -11.60 -17.76
N VAL A 344 12.41 -11.25 -16.47
CA VAL A 344 12.14 -9.86 -16.08
C VAL A 344 13.26 -8.91 -16.51
N THR A 345 14.52 -9.35 -16.40
CA THR A 345 15.68 -8.59 -16.86
C THR A 345 15.62 -8.32 -18.36
N CYS A 346 15.18 -9.31 -19.14
CA CYS A 346 15.01 -9.17 -20.57
C CYS A 346 14.00 -8.09 -20.96
N THR A 347 13.09 -7.65 -20.07
CA THR A 347 12.11 -6.58 -20.37
C THR A 347 12.63 -5.16 -20.10
N LEU A 348 13.69 -5.03 -19.29
CA LEU A 348 14.23 -3.73 -18.87
C LEU A 348 14.64 -2.80 -20.02
N PRO A 349 15.24 -3.27 -21.14
CA PRO A 349 15.61 -2.39 -22.24
C PRO A 349 14.45 -1.55 -22.80
N ARG A 350 13.22 -2.09 -22.81
CA ARG A 350 12.02 -1.36 -23.25
C ARG A 350 11.55 -0.38 -22.17
N LEU A 351 11.62 -0.76 -20.90
CA LEU A 351 11.31 0.14 -19.79
C LEU A 351 12.30 1.30 -19.65
N TYR A 352 13.54 1.15 -20.12
CA TYR A 352 14.52 2.23 -20.11
C TYR A 352 14.27 3.30 -21.17
N GLN A 353 13.37 3.06 -22.14
CA GLN A 353 12.99 4.05 -23.14
C GLN A 353 11.95 5.01 -22.57
N LEU A 354 12.26 6.32 -22.57
CA LEU A 354 11.41 7.36 -21.99
C LEU A 354 10.64 8.15 -23.06
N ALA A 355 9.35 8.37 -22.81
CA ALA A 355 8.46 9.14 -23.68
C ALA A 355 8.75 10.65 -23.70
N GLN A 356 9.49 11.15 -22.70
CA GLN A 356 9.73 12.58 -22.51
C GLN A 356 10.30 13.25 -23.76
N GLY A 357 9.70 14.38 -24.15
CA GLY A 357 9.99 15.08 -25.40
C GLY A 357 9.01 14.75 -26.52
N GLY A 358 8.14 13.75 -26.37
CA GLY A 358 7.01 13.50 -27.26
C GLY A 358 5.92 14.56 -27.19
N THR A 359 5.84 15.31 -26.09
CA THR A 359 4.86 16.38 -25.82
C THR A 359 3.41 15.91 -25.91
N ALA A 360 2.54 16.59 -26.67
CA ALA A 360 1.10 16.30 -26.68
C ALA A 360 0.76 14.98 -27.39
N VAL A 361 1.33 14.76 -28.58
CA VAL A 361 0.93 13.69 -29.52
C VAL A 361 2.10 12.91 -30.12
N GLY A 362 3.34 13.20 -29.71
CA GLY A 362 4.56 12.50 -30.16
C GLY A 362 5.48 13.33 -31.05
N THR A 363 5.02 14.47 -31.56
CA THR A 363 5.78 15.29 -32.53
C THR A 363 6.91 16.13 -31.92
N GLY A 364 6.90 16.32 -30.59
CA GLY A 364 7.82 17.24 -29.91
C GLY A 364 7.49 18.73 -30.11
N LEU A 365 6.27 19.06 -30.53
CA LEU A 365 5.83 20.46 -30.64
C LEU A 365 5.92 21.16 -29.27
N ASN A 366 6.47 22.39 -29.26
CA ASN A 366 6.69 23.20 -28.06
C ASN A 366 7.72 22.65 -27.06
N THR A 367 8.54 21.67 -27.43
CA THR A 367 9.81 21.37 -26.75
C THR A 367 11.02 21.90 -27.54
N LYS A 368 12.24 21.67 -27.06
CA LYS A 368 13.48 22.09 -27.71
C LYS A 368 14.19 20.89 -28.34
N LYS A 369 14.83 21.09 -29.49
CA LYS A 369 15.65 20.05 -30.13
C LYS A 369 16.76 19.58 -29.17
N GLY A 370 16.85 18.26 -28.97
CA GLY A 370 17.81 17.64 -28.05
C GLY A 370 17.38 17.63 -26.58
N PHE A 371 16.22 18.21 -26.22
CA PHE A 371 15.71 18.15 -24.85
C PHE A 371 15.46 16.71 -24.39
N ASP A 372 14.89 15.89 -25.27
CA ASP A 372 14.55 14.48 -25.07
C ASP A 372 15.76 13.59 -24.76
N VAL A 373 16.87 13.76 -25.49
CA VAL A 373 18.13 13.05 -25.24
C VAL A 373 18.76 13.51 -23.92
N LYS A 374 18.83 14.83 -23.68
CA LYS A 374 19.44 15.39 -22.47
C LYS A 374 18.67 15.03 -21.20
N ILE A 375 17.33 15.04 -21.24
CA ILE A 375 16.54 14.68 -20.07
C ILE A 375 16.65 13.19 -19.75
N ALA A 376 16.68 12.32 -20.78
CA ALA A 376 16.92 10.89 -20.55
C ALA A 376 18.31 10.64 -19.95
N ALA A 377 19.35 11.32 -20.43
CA ALA A 377 20.69 11.24 -19.87
C ALA A 377 20.75 11.74 -18.41
N ALA A 378 20.06 12.84 -18.09
CA ALA A 378 19.98 13.36 -16.74
C ALA A 378 19.24 12.40 -15.80
N VAL A 379 18.16 11.75 -16.27
CA VAL A 379 17.45 10.70 -15.50
C VAL A 379 18.34 9.47 -15.30
N ALA A 380 19.10 9.08 -16.33
CA ALA A 380 20.04 7.97 -16.23
C ALA A 380 21.12 8.22 -15.18
N GLU A 381 21.70 9.43 -15.16
CA GLU A 381 22.66 9.89 -14.15
C GLU A 381 22.04 9.88 -12.74
N GLU A 382 20.85 10.46 -12.59
CA GLU A 382 20.17 10.57 -11.28
C GLU A 382 19.81 9.21 -10.68
N THR A 383 19.44 8.25 -11.52
CA THR A 383 18.97 6.92 -11.08
C THR A 383 20.06 5.85 -11.12
N ASN A 384 21.20 6.13 -11.73
CA ASN A 384 22.24 5.15 -12.07
C ASN A 384 21.68 3.93 -12.85
N LEU A 385 20.73 4.20 -13.75
CA LEU A 385 20.11 3.21 -14.63
C LEU A 385 20.22 3.70 -16.09
N PRO A 386 20.34 2.80 -17.08
CA PRO A 386 20.65 3.19 -18.47
C PRO A 386 19.41 3.69 -19.23
N PHE A 387 18.71 4.69 -18.70
CA PHE A 387 17.58 5.33 -19.37
C PHE A 387 18.03 6.06 -20.63
N VAL A 388 17.20 5.93 -21.67
CA VAL A 388 17.41 6.55 -22.97
C VAL A 388 16.09 7.15 -23.46
N THR A 389 16.15 8.06 -24.42
CA THR A 389 14.91 8.55 -25.05
C THR A 389 14.32 7.45 -25.93
N ALA A 390 12.99 7.32 -25.96
CA ALA A 390 12.34 6.33 -26.79
C ALA A 390 12.59 6.59 -28.28
N GLU A 391 12.86 5.53 -29.05
CA GLU A 391 13.12 5.61 -30.50
C GLU A 391 11.92 6.23 -31.23
N ASN A 392 10.71 5.84 -30.85
CA ASN A 392 9.47 6.34 -31.42
C ASN A 392 8.56 6.90 -30.33
N LYS A 393 8.29 8.22 -30.38
CA LYS A 393 7.43 8.91 -29.40
C LYS A 393 5.94 8.65 -29.60
N PHE A 394 5.50 8.26 -30.79
CA PHE A 394 4.10 7.91 -31.02
C PHE A 394 3.76 6.60 -30.32
N GLU A 395 4.62 5.58 -30.46
CA GLU A 395 4.47 4.30 -29.74
C GLU A 395 4.46 4.53 -28.22
N ALA A 396 5.44 5.26 -27.69
CA ALA A 396 5.58 5.51 -26.24
C ALA A 396 4.41 6.29 -25.61
N LEU A 397 3.57 6.94 -26.41
CA LEU A 397 2.37 7.66 -25.96
C LEU A 397 1.09 6.86 -26.20
N ALA A 398 0.97 6.26 -27.38
CA ALA A 398 -0.21 5.56 -27.87
C ALA A 398 -0.37 4.15 -27.28
N ALA A 399 0.72 3.52 -26.84
CA ALA A 399 0.75 2.18 -26.28
C ALA A 399 1.55 2.12 -24.97
N HIS A 400 1.48 0.97 -24.29
CA HIS A 400 2.25 0.67 -23.08
C HIS A 400 2.72 -0.79 -23.10
N ASP A 401 3.17 -1.25 -24.26
CA ASP A 401 3.47 -2.66 -24.51
C ASP A 401 4.65 -3.14 -23.68
N ALA A 402 5.62 -2.25 -23.40
CA ALA A 402 6.69 -2.50 -22.43
C ALA A 402 6.15 -2.91 -21.05
N CYS A 403 5.13 -2.21 -20.55
CA CYS A 403 4.49 -2.53 -19.27
C CYS A 403 3.69 -3.83 -19.34
N VAL A 404 3.03 -4.13 -20.46
CA VAL A 404 2.31 -5.39 -20.68
C VAL A 404 3.28 -6.57 -20.71
N GLU A 405 4.40 -6.44 -21.42
CA GLU A 405 5.46 -7.45 -21.51
C GLU A 405 6.10 -7.74 -20.14
N THR A 406 6.45 -6.69 -19.38
CA THR A 406 6.96 -6.83 -18.01
C THR A 406 5.92 -7.50 -17.11
N SER A 407 4.64 -7.14 -17.24
CA SER A 407 3.55 -7.79 -16.51
C SER A 407 3.43 -9.27 -16.85
N GLY A 408 3.59 -9.65 -18.13
CA GLY A 408 3.61 -11.06 -18.56
C GLY A 408 4.79 -11.85 -17.99
N SER A 409 5.95 -11.21 -17.86
CA SER A 409 7.11 -11.81 -17.17
C SER A 409 6.82 -12.05 -15.68
N LEU A 410 6.19 -11.09 -14.99
CA LEU A 410 5.74 -11.26 -13.60
C LEU A 410 4.69 -12.35 -13.46
N ASN A 411 3.76 -12.48 -14.42
CA ASN A 411 2.78 -13.56 -14.46
C ASN A 411 3.46 -14.94 -14.54
N THR A 412 4.51 -15.07 -15.37
CA THR A 412 5.31 -16.31 -15.48
C THR A 412 6.10 -16.61 -14.19
N ILE A 413 6.58 -15.57 -13.50
CA ILE A 413 7.21 -15.74 -12.19
C ILE A 413 6.18 -16.23 -11.16
N ALA A 414 4.97 -15.67 -11.17
CA ALA A 414 3.89 -16.07 -10.26
C ALA A 414 3.46 -17.53 -10.47
N THR A 415 3.39 -18.03 -11.72
CA THR A 415 3.10 -19.46 -11.96
C THR A 415 4.20 -20.37 -11.39
N SER A 416 5.46 -19.95 -11.53
CA SER A 416 6.61 -20.68 -10.99
C SER A 416 6.61 -20.72 -9.46
N LEU A 417 6.43 -19.55 -8.82
CA LEU A 417 6.40 -19.44 -7.36
C LEU A 417 5.18 -20.16 -6.75
N MET A 418 4.03 -20.14 -7.42
CA MET A 418 2.85 -20.91 -7.02
C MET A 418 3.16 -22.41 -6.94
N LYS A 419 3.83 -22.97 -7.96
CA LYS A 419 4.24 -24.38 -7.99
C LYS A 419 5.20 -24.70 -6.83
N ILE A 420 6.25 -23.91 -6.67
CA ILE A 420 7.28 -24.10 -5.62
C ILE A 420 6.66 -24.07 -4.23
N ALA A 421 5.83 -23.05 -3.94
CA ALA A 421 5.17 -22.91 -2.64
C ALA A 421 4.19 -24.05 -2.35
N ASN A 422 3.46 -24.52 -3.38
CA ASN A 422 2.57 -25.66 -3.24
C ASN A 422 3.33 -26.95 -2.93
N ASP A 423 4.41 -27.24 -3.65
CA ASP A 423 5.21 -28.43 -3.39
C ASP A 423 5.77 -28.41 -1.97
N ILE A 424 6.38 -27.30 -1.54
CA ILE A 424 6.92 -27.16 -0.17
C ILE A 424 5.82 -27.33 0.89
N ARG A 425 4.63 -26.77 0.65
CA ARG A 425 3.46 -26.95 1.52
C ARG A 425 3.02 -28.41 1.62
N PHE A 426 2.94 -29.13 0.50
CA PHE A 426 2.52 -30.54 0.50
C PHE A 426 3.60 -31.45 1.10
N LEU A 427 4.87 -31.22 0.77
CA LEU A 427 5.99 -31.96 1.34
C LEU A 427 6.10 -31.76 2.87
N GLY A 428 5.75 -30.57 3.37
CA GLY A 428 5.64 -30.25 4.79
C GLY A 428 4.32 -30.65 5.47
N SER A 429 3.38 -31.28 4.76
CA SER A 429 2.08 -31.66 5.34
C SER A 429 2.24 -32.76 6.40
N GLY A 430 1.61 -32.59 7.57
CA GLY A 430 1.81 -33.50 8.70
C GLY A 430 1.20 -32.99 10.00
N PRO A 431 1.68 -33.45 11.17
CA PRO A 431 2.92 -34.20 11.37
C PRO A 431 2.81 -35.71 11.11
N ARG A 432 1.60 -36.29 11.05
CA ARG A 432 1.41 -37.75 10.91
C ARG A 432 0.54 -38.19 9.73
N CYS A 433 -0.42 -37.36 9.33
CA CYS A 433 -1.45 -37.72 8.34
C CYS A 433 -1.22 -37.09 6.96
N GLY A 434 0.03 -36.76 6.64
CA GLY A 434 0.43 -36.17 5.36
C GLY A 434 1.69 -36.85 4.81
N LEU A 435 2.41 -36.13 3.94
CA LEU A 435 3.69 -36.61 3.41
C LEU A 435 4.78 -36.56 4.48
N GLY A 436 4.98 -35.39 5.09
CA GLY A 436 5.92 -35.16 6.19
C GLY A 436 7.39 -35.33 5.80
N GLU A 437 7.73 -35.10 4.53
CA GLU A 437 9.12 -35.20 4.04
C GLU A 437 9.96 -33.98 4.43
N LEU A 438 9.34 -32.81 4.55
CA LEU A 438 9.99 -31.58 5.01
C LEU A 438 9.50 -31.18 6.39
N VAL A 439 10.41 -30.62 7.18
CA VAL A 439 10.09 -29.88 8.41
C VAL A 439 10.26 -28.39 8.11
N LEU A 440 9.16 -27.65 8.27
CA LEU A 440 9.13 -26.21 8.01
C LEU A 440 9.35 -25.42 9.32
N PRO A 441 9.98 -24.24 9.28
CA PRO A 441 10.13 -23.39 10.46
C PRO A 441 8.79 -23.00 11.09
N GLU A 442 8.71 -23.06 12.41
CA GLU A 442 7.56 -22.59 13.19
C GLU A 442 7.78 -21.12 13.57
N ASN A 443 7.18 -20.20 12.80
CA ASN A 443 7.33 -18.74 13.03
C ASN A 443 6.24 -18.17 13.96
N GLU A 444 5.07 -18.80 13.97
CA GLU A 444 3.92 -18.39 14.76
C GLU A 444 3.36 -19.61 15.51
N PRO A 445 2.83 -19.44 16.74
CA PRO A 445 2.15 -20.53 17.44
C PRO A 445 0.98 -21.02 16.60
N GLY A 446 1.05 -22.24 16.06
CA GLY A 446 0.03 -22.77 15.15
C GLY A 446 -1.35 -22.88 15.81
N SER A 447 -1.39 -23.37 17.05
CA SER A 447 -2.54 -23.33 17.96
C SER A 447 -2.10 -23.76 19.35
N SER A 448 -2.53 -23.05 20.40
CA SER A 448 -2.18 -23.37 21.79
C SER A 448 -2.66 -24.76 22.25
N ILE A 449 -3.59 -25.38 21.53
CA ILE A 449 -4.18 -26.69 21.87
C ILE A 449 -3.52 -27.88 21.14
N MET A 450 -2.72 -27.64 20.10
CA MET A 450 -2.16 -28.70 19.23
C MET A 450 -0.63 -28.59 19.12
N PRO A 451 0.12 -29.09 20.11
CA PRO A 451 1.58 -29.07 20.07
C PRO A 451 2.12 -29.87 18.87
N GLY A 452 3.12 -29.31 18.18
CA GLY A 452 3.76 -29.92 17.01
C GLY A 452 3.03 -29.72 15.67
N LYS A 453 1.90 -29.00 15.63
CA LYS A 453 1.23 -28.59 14.39
C LYS A 453 1.79 -27.25 13.91
N VAL A 454 2.52 -27.27 12.80
CA VAL A 454 3.05 -26.07 12.13
C VAL A 454 2.28 -25.82 10.84
N ASN A 455 1.64 -24.65 10.72
CA ASN A 455 0.97 -24.27 9.47
C ASN A 455 1.98 -23.63 8.50
N PRO A 456 1.89 -23.91 7.18
CA PRO A 456 2.81 -23.38 6.18
C PRO A 456 2.42 -21.94 5.75
N THR A 457 2.34 -21.02 6.72
CA THR A 457 1.80 -19.64 6.55
C THR A 457 2.49 -18.84 5.44
N GLN A 458 3.81 -19.00 5.30
CA GLN A 458 4.56 -18.33 4.24
C GLN A 458 4.24 -18.88 2.83
N CYS A 459 3.93 -20.17 2.71
CA CYS A 459 3.45 -20.75 1.44
C CYS A 459 2.05 -20.20 1.10
N GLU A 460 1.18 -20.07 2.09
CA GLU A 460 -0.17 -19.50 1.93
C GLU A 460 -0.09 -18.04 1.46
N ALA A 461 0.72 -17.22 2.12
CA ALA A 461 0.94 -15.83 1.72
C ALA A 461 1.48 -15.70 0.29
N LEU A 462 2.51 -16.49 -0.06
CA LEU A 462 3.11 -16.45 -1.40
C LEU A 462 2.12 -16.89 -2.49
N THR A 463 1.32 -17.94 -2.24
CA THR A 463 0.32 -18.42 -3.20
C THR A 463 -0.83 -17.42 -3.40
N MET A 464 -1.28 -16.73 -2.35
CA MET A 464 -2.25 -15.63 -2.48
C MET A 464 -1.69 -14.46 -3.31
N VAL A 465 -0.41 -14.10 -3.09
CA VAL A 465 0.28 -13.09 -3.91
C VAL A 465 0.33 -13.51 -5.38
N CYS A 466 0.64 -14.77 -5.66
CA CYS A 466 0.69 -15.27 -7.03
C CYS A 466 -0.67 -15.14 -7.74
N ALA A 467 -1.78 -15.44 -7.06
CA ALA A 467 -3.12 -15.24 -7.60
C ALA A 467 -3.42 -13.75 -7.87
N GLN A 468 -3.03 -12.86 -6.96
CA GLN A 468 -3.19 -11.41 -7.15
C GLN A 468 -2.41 -10.90 -8.36
N VAL A 469 -1.18 -11.38 -8.57
CA VAL A 469 -0.33 -10.99 -9.72
C VAL A 469 -0.97 -11.43 -11.04
N MET A 470 -1.55 -12.63 -11.10
CA MET A 470 -2.28 -13.10 -12.29
C MET A 470 -3.50 -12.22 -12.60
N GLY A 471 -4.27 -11.82 -11.58
CA GLY A 471 -5.38 -10.88 -11.75
C GLY A 471 -4.92 -9.48 -12.22
N ASN A 472 -3.86 -8.96 -11.61
CA ASN A 472 -3.25 -7.69 -12.02
C ASN A 472 -2.77 -7.73 -13.48
N HIS A 473 -2.22 -8.87 -13.93
CA HIS A 473 -1.78 -9.03 -15.32
C HIS A 473 -2.93 -8.90 -16.32
N VAL A 474 -4.10 -9.46 -16.01
CA VAL A 474 -5.30 -9.28 -16.84
C VAL A 474 -5.70 -7.80 -16.90
N ALA A 475 -5.68 -7.09 -15.77
CA ALA A 475 -5.98 -5.65 -15.73
C ALA A 475 -5.00 -4.83 -16.57
N VAL A 476 -3.69 -5.13 -16.49
CA VAL A 476 -2.65 -4.49 -17.34
C VAL A 476 -2.90 -4.79 -18.82
N THR A 477 -3.24 -6.04 -19.16
CA THR A 477 -3.50 -6.45 -20.54
C THR A 477 -4.69 -5.70 -21.13
N VAL A 478 -5.81 -5.62 -20.39
CA VAL A 478 -6.99 -4.86 -20.81
C VAL A 478 -6.67 -3.37 -20.92
N GLY A 479 -5.94 -2.79 -19.97
CA GLY A 479 -5.52 -1.39 -20.06
C GLY A 479 -4.61 -1.12 -21.26
N GLY A 480 -3.67 -2.03 -21.54
CA GLY A 480 -2.76 -1.93 -22.68
C GLY A 480 -3.47 -1.99 -24.03
N SER A 481 -4.46 -2.87 -24.19
CA SER A 481 -5.15 -3.07 -25.47
C SER A 481 -6.13 -1.95 -25.87
N ASN A 482 -6.46 -1.04 -24.94
CA ASN A 482 -7.46 0.02 -25.17
C ASN A 482 -6.82 1.41 -25.41
N GLY A 483 -5.69 1.43 -26.13
CA GLY A 483 -5.13 2.67 -26.69
C GLY A 483 -5.97 3.19 -27.87
N HIS A 484 -6.11 4.52 -27.98
CA HIS A 484 -6.84 5.14 -29.09
C HIS A 484 -6.00 6.25 -29.71
N PHE A 485 -5.74 6.13 -31.02
CA PHE A 485 -4.96 7.11 -31.78
C PHE A 485 -3.63 7.43 -31.10
N GLU A 486 -3.34 8.70 -30.80
CA GLU A 486 -2.04 9.14 -30.28
C GLU A 486 -1.85 8.92 -28.76
N LEU A 487 -2.85 8.41 -28.03
CA LEU A 487 -2.73 8.29 -26.57
C LEU A 487 -3.50 7.09 -25.96
N ASN A 488 -2.80 6.23 -25.23
CA ASN A 488 -3.44 5.31 -24.29
C ASN A 488 -3.72 6.05 -22.97
N VAL A 489 -5.01 6.12 -22.58
CA VAL A 489 -5.49 6.83 -21.38
C VAL A 489 -5.71 5.95 -20.16
N PHE A 490 -5.36 4.66 -20.22
CA PHE A 490 -5.41 3.70 -19.11
C PHE A 490 -4.13 3.69 -18.25
N LYS A 491 -3.26 4.70 -18.44
CA LYS A 491 -1.93 4.77 -17.81
C LYS A 491 -1.95 4.53 -16.29
N PRO A 492 -2.85 5.14 -15.49
CA PRO A 492 -2.84 4.96 -14.03
C PRO A 492 -3.13 3.52 -13.57
N VAL A 493 -4.09 2.82 -14.21
CA VAL A 493 -4.42 1.44 -13.81
C VAL A 493 -3.31 0.47 -14.21
N ILE A 494 -2.68 0.69 -15.37
CA ILE A 494 -1.49 -0.08 -15.81
C ILE A 494 -0.36 0.09 -14.79
N ALA A 495 -0.04 1.34 -14.44
CA ALA A 495 1.02 1.66 -13.50
C ALA A 495 0.77 1.07 -12.11
N SER A 496 -0.45 1.22 -11.60
CA SER A 496 -0.84 0.71 -10.29
C SER A 496 -0.74 -0.82 -10.22
N ALA A 497 -1.34 -1.53 -11.18
CA ALA A 497 -1.32 -2.98 -11.21
C ALA A 497 0.09 -3.55 -11.40
N LEU A 498 0.91 -2.93 -12.26
CA LEU A 498 2.30 -3.34 -12.48
C LEU A 498 3.15 -3.16 -11.22
N LEU A 499 3.15 -1.96 -10.61
CA LEU A 499 3.92 -1.67 -9.41
C LEU A 499 3.46 -2.49 -8.21
N HIS A 500 2.16 -2.75 -8.09
CA HIS A 500 1.62 -3.63 -7.07
C HIS A 500 2.17 -5.05 -7.21
N SER A 501 2.18 -5.61 -8.42
CA SER A 501 2.75 -6.93 -8.69
C SER A 501 4.26 -6.99 -8.41
N ILE A 502 5.02 -5.99 -8.86
CA ILE A 502 6.48 -5.90 -8.58
C ILE A 502 6.73 -5.94 -7.08
N ARG A 503 6.00 -5.11 -6.31
CA ARG A 503 6.14 -5.00 -4.87
C ARG A 503 5.78 -6.30 -4.16
N LEU A 504 4.62 -6.87 -4.46
CA LEU A 504 4.14 -8.08 -3.79
C LEU A 504 5.07 -9.28 -4.06
N VAL A 505 5.48 -9.50 -5.31
CA VAL A 505 6.40 -10.61 -5.63
C VAL A 505 7.72 -10.44 -4.89
N ALA A 506 8.26 -9.23 -4.86
CA ALA A 506 9.54 -8.98 -4.21
C ALA A 506 9.48 -9.18 -2.69
N ASP A 507 8.48 -8.61 -2.02
CA ASP A 507 8.32 -8.72 -0.57
C ASP A 507 7.95 -10.15 -0.16
N ALA A 508 7.05 -10.82 -0.88
CA ALA A 508 6.67 -12.20 -0.60
C ALA A 508 7.84 -13.17 -0.84
N SER A 509 8.64 -12.97 -1.89
CA SER A 509 9.84 -13.79 -2.14
C SER A 509 10.87 -13.64 -1.03
N ALA A 510 11.09 -12.41 -0.56
CA ALA A 510 12.01 -12.14 0.56
C ALA A 510 11.50 -12.74 1.88
N SER A 511 10.19 -12.60 2.18
CA SER A 511 9.59 -13.19 3.37
C SER A 511 9.61 -14.72 3.34
N PHE A 512 9.25 -15.30 2.19
CA PHE A 512 9.27 -16.75 1.98
C PHE A 512 10.68 -17.33 2.10
N GLU A 513 11.69 -16.66 1.55
CA GLU A 513 13.08 -17.05 1.74
C GLU A 513 13.46 -17.05 3.22
N LYS A 514 13.27 -15.91 3.90
CA LYS A 514 13.74 -15.68 5.26
C LYS A 514 13.04 -16.57 6.29
N ASN A 515 11.72 -16.66 6.20
CA ASN A 515 10.86 -17.25 7.22
C ASN A 515 10.42 -18.68 6.85
N CYS A 516 10.81 -19.22 5.69
CA CYS A 516 10.50 -20.60 5.32
C CYS A 516 11.71 -21.29 4.70
N VAL A 517 12.10 -20.93 3.48
CA VAL A 517 13.07 -21.71 2.68
C VAL A 517 14.40 -21.91 3.40
N ARG A 518 14.93 -20.86 4.03
CA ARG A 518 16.21 -20.91 4.74
C ARG A 518 16.25 -21.98 5.83
N GLY A 519 15.17 -22.12 6.58
CA GLY A 519 15.05 -23.04 7.70
C GLY A 519 14.42 -24.40 7.35
N ILE A 520 14.20 -24.71 6.06
CA ILE A 520 13.69 -26.03 5.67
C ILE A 520 14.70 -27.11 6.06
N GLU A 521 14.21 -28.15 6.73
CA GLU A 521 14.94 -29.38 7.02
C GLU A 521 14.25 -30.60 6.39
N ALA A 522 15.03 -31.64 6.10
CA ALA A 522 14.49 -32.89 5.56
C ALA A 522 14.25 -33.88 6.71
N ASN A 523 13.05 -34.43 6.79
CA ASN A 523 12.74 -35.52 7.72
C ASN A 523 13.28 -36.84 7.15
N ARG A 524 14.57 -37.09 7.35
CA ARG A 524 15.29 -38.24 6.78
C ARG A 524 14.68 -39.58 7.18
N GLU A 525 14.18 -39.70 8.41
CA GLU A 525 13.51 -40.92 8.88
C GLU A 525 12.23 -41.18 8.09
N ARG A 526 11.37 -40.16 7.97
CA ARG A 526 10.12 -40.26 7.20
C ARG A 526 10.37 -40.52 5.72
N ILE A 527 11.33 -39.83 5.12
CA ILE A 527 11.72 -40.01 3.71
C ILE A 527 12.20 -41.44 3.48
N SER A 528 13.11 -41.95 4.32
CA SER A 528 13.64 -43.31 4.21
C SER A 528 12.54 -44.35 4.34
N LYS A 529 11.62 -44.17 5.30
CA LYS A 529 10.46 -45.05 5.47
C LYS A 529 9.61 -45.11 4.20
N LEU A 530 9.21 -43.96 3.66
CA LEU A 530 8.37 -43.89 2.46
C LEU A 530 9.06 -44.49 1.22
N LEU A 531 10.37 -44.29 1.09
CA LEU A 531 11.15 -44.83 -0.01
C LEU A 531 11.15 -46.37 -0.01
N HIS A 532 11.40 -46.99 1.13
CA HIS A 532 11.52 -48.45 1.26
C HIS A 532 10.15 -49.16 1.35
N GLU A 533 9.09 -48.45 1.73
CA GLU A 533 7.70 -48.95 1.66
C GLU A 533 7.12 -48.89 0.23
N SER A 534 7.75 -48.16 -0.70
CA SER A 534 7.19 -47.96 -2.03
C SER A 534 7.35 -49.19 -2.94
N LEU A 535 6.31 -49.47 -3.70
CA LEU A 535 6.29 -50.55 -4.69
C LEU A 535 7.01 -50.18 -5.99
N MET A 536 7.39 -48.92 -6.19
CA MET A 536 7.98 -48.45 -7.46
C MET A 536 9.45 -48.80 -7.64
N LEU A 537 10.13 -49.21 -6.56
CA LEU A 537 11.50 -49.73 -6.62
C LEU A 537 11.60 -51.02 -7.46
N VAL A 538 10.48 -51.70 -7.69
CA VAL A 538 10.39 -52.90 -8.52
C VAL A 538 10.90 -52.69 -9.95
N THR A 539 10.89 -51.44 -10.44
CA THR A 539 11.33 -51.09 -11.79
C THR A 539 12.82 -51.38 -12.03
N SER A 540 13.66 -51.39 -11.00
CA SER A 540 15.07 -51.80 -11.14
C SER A 540 15.24 -53.30 -11.40
N LEU A 541 14.20 -54.10 -11.17
CA LEU A 541 14.23 -55.54 -11.41
C LEU A 541 13.98 -55.87 -12.89
N ASN A 542 13.34 -54.97 -13.65
CA ASN A 542 12.95 -55.21 -15.04
C ASN A 542 14.11 -55.73 -15.92
N PRO A 543 15.35 -55.18 -15.86
CA PRO A 543 16.45 -55.68 -16.69
C PRO A 543 16.90 -57.11 -16.34
N LYS A 544 16.64 -57.58 -15.11
CA LYS A 544 17.05 -58.91 -14.62
C LYS A 544 15.96 -59.96 -14.77
N ILE A 545 14.73 -59.64 -14.38
CA ILE A 545 13.62 -60.60 -14.32
C ILE A 545 12.56 -60.40 -15.41
N GLY A 546 12.67 -59.33 -16.21
CA GLY A 546 11.67 -58.97 -17.21
C GLY A 546 10.45 -58.26 -16.60
N TYR A 547 9.73 -57.53 -17.46
CA TYR A 547 8.59 -56.70 -17.04
C TYR A 547 7.47 -57.51 -16.36
N ASP A 548 7.09 -58.66 -16.92
CA ASP A 548 5.95 -59.44 -16.41
C ASP A 548 6.19 -59.97 -15.00
N ASN A 549 7.41 -60.43 -14.71
CA ASN A 549 7.79 -60.89 -13.37
C ASN A 549 7.85 -59.72 -12.38
N ALA A 550 8.43 -58.58 -12.76
CA ALA A 550 8.44 -57.38 -11.92
C ALA A 550 7.01 -56.90 -11.63
N ALA A 551 6.12 -56.90 -12.63
CA ALA A 551 4.72 -56.56 -12.45
C ALA A 551 3.99 -57.57 -11.52
N ALA A 552 4.31 -58.87 -11.62
CA ALA A 552 3.77 -59.88 -10.72
C ALA A 552 4.23 -59.68 -9.27
N VAL A 553 5.50 -59.32 -9.05
CA VAL A 553 6.05 -58.96 -7.72
C VAL A 553 5.28 -57.78 -7.14
N ALA A 554 5.13 -56.68 -7.88
CA ALA A 554 4.42 -55.50 -7.41
C ALA A 554 2.94 -55.79 -7.10
N LYS A 555 2.25 -56.54 -7.97
CA LYS A 555 0.84 -56.95 -7.75
C LYS A 555 0.69 -57.82 -6.51
N LYS A 556 1.61 -58.77 -6.28
CA LYS A 556 1.59 -59.64 -5.10
C LYS A 556 1.84 -58.86 -3.83
N ALA A 557 2.88 -58.01 -3.81
CA ALA A 557 3.21 -57.13 -2.68
C ALA A 557 2.00 -56.25 -2.30
N HIS A 558 1.35 -55.64 -3.29
CA HIS A 558 0.17 -54.82 -3.06
C HIS A 558 -1.02 -55.63 -2.50
N LYS A 559 -1.31 -56.79 -3.08
CA LYS A 559 -2.44 -57.64 -2.66
C LYS A 559 -2.25 -58.20 -1.24
N GLU A 560 -1.02 -58.55 -0.88
CA GLU A 560 -0.70 -59.16 0.41
C GLU A 560 -0.30 -58.14 1.49
N GLY A 561 -0.09 -56.87 1.13
CA GLY A 561 0.44 -55.85 2.04
C GLY A 561 1.89 -56.13 2.49
N SER A 562 2.65 -56.86 1.67
CA SER A 562 4.04 -57.24 1.94
C SER A 562 5.03 -56.31 1.23
N THR A 563 6.31 -56.39 1.58
CA THR A 563 7.37 -55.69 0.86
C THR A 563 7.62 -56.31 -0.53
N LEU A 564 8.27 -55.56 -1.42
CA LEU A 564 8.73 -56.08 -2.72
C LEU A 564 9.70 -57.26 -2.56
N LYS A 565 10.59 -57.21 -1.56
CA LYS A 565 11.57 -58.27 -1.27
C LYS A 565 10.88 -59.58 -0.91
N GLU A 566 9.91 -59.53 0.01
CA GLU A 566 9.13 -60.69 0.42
C GLU A 566 8.32 -61.26 -0.75
N ALA A 567 7.70 -60.40 -1.57
CA ALA A 567 6.93 -60.83 -2.74
C ALA A 567 7.83 -61.49 -3.81
N ALA A 568 9.02 -60.96 -4.07
CA ALA A 568 9.99 -61.51 -5.01
C ALA A 568 10.48 -62.90 -4.57
N LEU A 569 10.82 -63.04 -3.28
CA LEU A 569 11.21 -64.33 -2.67
C LEU A 569 10.08 -65.36 -2.76
N LYS A 570 8.85 -64.99 -2.38
CA LYS A 570 7.68 -65.89 -2.44
C LYS A 570 7.29 -66.30 -3.87
N LEU A 571 7.66 -65.52 -4.88
CA LEU A 571 7.44 -65.86 -6.29
C LEU A 571 8.60 -66.68 -6.87
N GLY A 572 9.71 -66.84 -6.14
CA GLY A 572 10.89 -67.56 -6.59
C GLY A 572 11.61 -66.90 -7.76
N VAL A 573 11.41 -65.59 -7.97
CA VAL A 573 12.00 -64.86 -9.11
C VAL A 573 13.38 -64.27 -8.80
N LEU A 574 13.72 -64.09 -7.52
CA LEU A 574 15.00 -63.55 -7.03
C LEU A 574 15.33 -64.14 -5.66
N THR A 575 16.62 -64.26 -5.34
CA THR A 575 17.08 -64.45 -3.95
C THR A 575 17.09 -63.14 -3.17
N ALA A 576 17.30 -63.23 -1.84
CA ALA A 576 17.36 -62.05 -0.98
C ALA A 576 18.58 -61.19 -1.30
N GLU A 577 19.71 -61.83 -1.58
CA GLU A 577 20.99 -61.22 -1.92
C GLU A 577 20.94 -60.54 -3.30
N GLU A 578 20.31 -61.20 -4.29
CA GLU A 578 20.08 -60.60 -5.60
C GLU A 578 19.19 -59.36 -5.48
N PHE A 579 18.13 -59.41 -4.68
CA PHE A 579 17.25 -58.26 -4.44
C PHE A 579 18.03 -57.09 -3.83
N ASP A 580 18.81 -57.33 -2.77
CA ASP A 580 19.58 -56.28 -2.09
C ASP A 580 20.65 -55.66 -3.00
N THR A 581 21.17 -56.43 -3.95
CA THR A 581 22.16 -55.93 -4.93
C THR A 581 21.52 -55.09 -6.04
N LEU A 582 20.28 -55.44 -6.44
CA LEU A 582 19.57 -54.82 -7.56
C LEU A 582 18.70 -53.63 -7.16
N VAL A 583 18.16 -53.63 -5.94
CA VAL A 583 17.26 -52.59 -5.44
C VAL A 583 18.03 -51.67 -4.51
N VAL A 584 18.85 -50.82 -5.12
CA VAL A 584 19.67 -49.80 -4.42
C VAL A 584 19.18 -48.42 -4.85
N PRO A 585 18.28 -47.77 -4.08
CA PRO A 585 17.67 -46.50 -4.48
C PRO A 585 18.67 -45.41 -4.85
N GLU A 586 19.83 -45.38 -4.22
CA GLU A 586 20.95 -44.46 -4.49
C GLU A 586 21.55 -44.62 -5.89
N LYS A 587 21.33 -45.77 -6.54
CA LYS A 587 21.74 -46.04 -7.93
C LYS A 587 20.59 -45.86 -8.93
N MET A 588 19.38 -45.51 -8.47
CA MET A 588 18.17 -45.36 -9.30
C MET A 588 17.82 -43.88 -9.60
N ILE A 589 18.79 -42.98 -9.47
CA ILE A 589 18.60 -41.51 -9.54
C ILE A 589 19.24 -40.86 -10.78
N GLY A 590 19.69 -41.67 -11.75
CA GLY A 590 20.32 -41.22 -12.98
C GLY A 590 20.55 -42.38 -13.97
N PRO A 591 20.95 -42.08 -15.21
CA PRO A 591 21.35 -43.10 -16.16
C PRO A 591 22.62 -43.84 -15.69
N SER A 592 22.74 -45.12 -16.04
CA SER A 592 23.95 -45.92 -15.89
C SER A 592 24.64 -46.09 -17.25
N ASP A 593 25.97 -46.15 -17.25
CA ASP A 593 26.78 -46.53 -18.42
C ASP A 593 26.55 -48.00 -18.84
#